data_AF-A0AAP2BRI0-F1
#
_entry.id   AF-A0AAP2BRI0-F1
#
_cell.length_a   1.000
_cell.length_b   1.000
_cell.length_c   1.000
_cell.angle_alpha   90.00
_cell.angle_beta   90.00
_cell.angle_gamma   90.00
#
_symmetry.space_group_name_H-M   'P 1'
#
loop_
_entity.id
_entity.type
_entity.pdbx_description
1 polymer ?
#
loop_
_entity_poly.entity_id
_entity_poly.type
_entity_poly.pdbx_seq_one_letter_code
_entity_poly.pdbx_strand_id
1 'polypeptide(L)'
;MAGNVSYGSLPFSEQIAFFRRKFSTKTDAWTDVYGSAHDNEFMVAGASRDALLADLRTAVEKSLDGGTLETFRKDFAAIVARYGWSYNGGFEWRSRTIYETNLRSAYMAGRYQQLMDMRDTHPYWEYVHSEAVEHPRQEHLGWNGMVLRADDPWWIYHFPINAWGCQCSVIAR
;
A
#
# COMPACT_ATOMS: atom_id res chain seq x y z
N MET A 1 0.78 -12.68 22.69
CA MET A 1 0.43 -11.25 22.73
C MET A 1 0.73 -10.68 21.36
N ALA A 2 -0.31 -10.27 20.62
CA ALA A 2 -0.14 -9.70 19.28
C ALA A 2 0.62 -8.39 19.42
N GLY A 3 1.86 -8.36 18.92
CA GLY A 3 2.69 -7.17 18.92
C GLY A 3 2.03 -6.11 18.04
N ASN A 4 1.61 -5.00 18.66
CA ASN A 4 1.26 -3.79 17.95
C ASN A 4 2.41 -3.43 16.99
N VAL A 5 2.14 -3.48 15.69
CA VAL A 5 3.00 -2.83 14.70
C VAL A 5 2.87 -1.33 14.95
N SER A 6 3.73 -0.81 15.82
CA SER A 6 3.92 0.62 15.99
C SER A 6 4.69 1.10 14.77
N TYR A 7 3.97 1.54 13.74
CA TYR A 7 4.58 2.30 12.66
C TYR A 7 5.23 3.54 13.28
N GLY A 8 6.53 3.69 13.03
CA GLY A 8 7.39 4.74 13.58
C GLY A 8 6.69 6.10 13.63
N SER A 9 6.79 6.73 14.78
CA SER A 9 5.99 7.87 15.26
C SER A 9 6.21 9.20 14.54
N LEU A 10 6.71 9.20 13.30
CA LEU A 10 6.88 10.38 12.45
C LEU A 10 6.61 10.04 10.97
N PRO A 11 5.99 10.94 10.20
CA PRO A 11 5.70 10.69 8.81
C PRO A 11 6.97 10.54 7.96
N PHE A 12 7.07 9.47 7.18
CA PHE A 12 8.14 9.26 6.21
C PHE A 12 7.90 10.16 4.98
N SER A 13 8.75 11.16 4.77
CA SER A 13 8.55 12.23 3.77
C SER A 13 8.38 11.72 2.34
N GLU A 14 9.14 10.69 1.96
CA GLU A 14 9.14 10.11 0.63
C GLU A 14 7.85 9.33 0.38
N GLN A 15 7.30 8.68 1.41
CA GLN A 15 5.99 8.02 1.37
C GLN A 15 4.86 9.02 1.14
N ILE A 16 4.87 10.15 1.86
CA ILE A 16 3.87 11.21 1.69
C ILE A 16 3.98 11.81 0.28
N ALA A 17 5.19 12.15 -0.15
CA ALA A 17 5.44 12.75 -1.45
C ALA A 17 5.01 11.81 -2.60
N PHE A 18 5.21 10.51 -2.46
CA PHE A 18 4.74 9.54 -3.43
C PHE A 18 3.22 9.45 -3.46
N PHE A 19 2.56 9.29 -2.31
CA PHE A 19 1.11 9.19 -2.28
C PHE A 19 0.45 10.44 -2.89
N ARG A 20 0.92 11.65 -2.51
CA ARG A 20 0.38 12.92 -3.01
C ARG A 20 0.53 13.09 -4.52
N ARG A 21 1.51 12.42 -5.16
CA ARG A 21 1.69 12.43 -6.62
C ARG A 21 0.74 11.51 -7.38
N LYS A 22 0.12 10.53 -6.72
CA LYS A 22 -0.77 9.58 -7.40
C LYS A 22 -1.99 10.30 -8.00
N PHE A 23 -2.38 9.95 -9.22
CA PHE A 23 -3.65 10.38 -9.80
C PHE A 23 -4.79 9.50 -9.28
N SER A 24 -6.03 10.00 -9.21
CA SER A 24 -7.16 9.16 -8.77
C SER A 24 -7.83 8.50 -9.97
N THR A 25 -7.96 7.17 -9.93
CA THR A 25 -8.58 6.39 -11.02
C THR A 25 -9.81 5.65 -10.50
N LYS A 26 -10.91 5.74 -11.23
CA LYS A 26 -12.14 5.00 -10.93
C LYS A 26 -12.00 3.56 -11.38
N THR A 27 -12.31 2.63 -10.49
CA THR A 27 -12.38 1.20 -10.81
C THR A 27 -13.64 0.60 -10.20
N ASP A 28 -14.25 -0.35 -10.91
CA ASP A 28 -15.39 -1.14 -10.43
C ASP A 28 -14.89 -2.42 -9.73
N ALA A 29 -13.85 -3.05 -10.27
CA ALA A 29 -13.14 -4.16 -9.68
C ALA A 29 -11.66 -3.84 -9.48
N TRP A 30 -11.01 -4.55 -8.56
CA TRP A 30 -9.57 -4.36 -8.31
C TRP A 30 -8.72 -4.76 -9.53
N THR A 31 -9.25 -5.62 -10.40
CA THR A 31 -8.61 -6.11 -11.64
C THR A 31 -8.62 -5.09 -12.78
N ASP A 32 -9.38 -3.99 -12.65
CA ASP A 32 -9.54 -3.03 -13.75
C ASP A 32 -8.26 -2.26 -14.07
N VAL A 33 -7.33 -2.23 -13.12
CA VAL A 33 -5.97 -1.71 -13.30
C VAL A 33 -4.99 -2.76 -12.77
N TYR A 34 -3.88 -2.97 -13.45
CA TYR A 34 -2.85 -3.97 -13.08
C TYR A 34 -1.44 -3.41 -13.34
N GLY A 35 -0.44 -3.89 -12.62
CA GLY A 35 0.97 -3.53 -12.84
C GLY A 35 1.30 -2.07 -12.49
N SER A 36 2.18 -1.44 -13.27
CA SER A 36 2.76 -0.10 -13.00
C SER A 36 1.76 1.06 -12.92
N ALA A 37 0.51 0.84 -13.33
CA ALA A 37 -0.57 1.79 -13.12
C ALA A 37 -1.00 1.87 -11.64
N HIS A 38 -0.89 0.79 -10.85
CA HIS A 38 -1.08 0.85 -9.38
C HIS A 38 -0.04 1.71 -8.67
N ASP A 39 1.16 1.81 -9.25
CA ASP A 39 2.24 2.63 -8.70
C ASP A 39 1.87 4.12 -8.80
N ASN A 40 1.18 4.52 -9.86
CA ASN A 40 0.90 5.93 -10.15
C ASN A 40 -0.53 6.36 -9.80
N GLU A 41 -1.40 5.44 -9.38
CA GLU A 41 -2.83 5.71 -9.21
C GLU A 41 -3.34 5.33 -7.82
N PHE A 42 -4.20 6.19 -7.26
CA PHE A 42 -5.02 5.93 -6.09
C PHE A 42 -6.36 5.41 -6.56
N MET A 43 -6.72 4.22 -6.08
CA MET A 43 -7.92 3.52 -6.50
C MET A 43 -8.57 2.82 -5.32
N VAL A 44 -9.91 2.78 -5.35
CA VAL A 44 -10.70 1.98 -4.44
C VAL A 44 -11.79 1.28 -5.25
N ALA A 45 -11.68 -0.05 -5.40
CA ALA A 45 -12.60 -0.83 -6.23
C ALA A 45 -14.07 -0.61 -5.85
N GLY A 46 -14.93 -0.27 -6.80
CA GLY A 46 -16.34 0.03 -6.59
C GLY A 46 -16.61 1.47 -6.13
N ALA A 47 -15.58 2.31 -5.92
CA ALA A 47 -15.74 3.73 -5.66
C ALA A 47 -15.73 4.54 -6.98
N SER A 48 -16.73 4.31 -7.83
CA SER A 48 -16.80 4.86 -9.19
C SER A 48 -17.25 6.32 -9.30
N ARG A 49 -17.47 7.01 -8.17
CA ARG A 49 -17.82 8.45 -8.12
C ARG A 49 -16.59 9.28 -7.75
N ASP A 50 -16.29 10.34 -8.50
CA ASP A 50 -15.11 11.20 -8.26
C ASP A 50 -15.07 11.74 -6.82
N ALA A 51 -16.18 12.29 -6.36
CA ALA A 51 -16.26 12.89 -5.02
C ALA A 51 -16.06 11.86 -3.90
N LEU A 52 -16.58 10.64 -4.07
CA LEU A 52 -16.36 9.54 -3.14
C LEU A 52 -14.87 9.14 -3.11
N LEU A 53 -14.26 8.96 -4.28
CA LEU A 53 -12.86 8.59 -4.39
C LEU A 53 -11.94 9.68 -3.84
N ALA A 54 -12.27 10.95 -4.08
CA ALA A 54 -11.55 12.10 -3.53
C ALA A 54 -11.61 12.14 -1.98
N ASP A 55 -12.79 11.97 -1.39
CA ASP A 55 -12.91 11.96 0.08
C ASP A 55 -12.19 10.74 0.70
N LEU A 56 -12.24 9.57 0.06
CA LEU A 56 -11.48 8.39 0.49
C LEU A 56 -9.97 8.64 0.42
N ARG A 57 -9.51 9.32 -0.63
CA ARG A 57 -8.12 9.72 -0.77
C ARG A 57 -7.70 10.64 0.38
N THR A 58 -8.48 11.68 0.66
CA THR A 58 -8.20 12.61 1.76
C THR A 58 -8.15 11.91 3.12
N ALA A 59 -9.02 10.93 3.37
CA ALA A 59 -8.98 10.14 4.59
C ALA A 59 -7.68 9.31 4.72
N VAL A 60 -7.19 8.77 3.61
CA VAL A 60 -5.89 8.07 3.57
C VAL A 60 -4.72 9.05 3.74
N GLU A 61 -4.75 10.23 3.12
CA GLU A 61 -3.70 11.24 3.28
C GLU A 61 -3.54 11.65 4.75
N LYS A 62 -4.65 11.90 5.44
CA LYS A 62 -4.66 12.19 6.87
C LYS A 62 -4.06 11.06 7.71
N SER A 63 -4.18 9.81 7.25
CA SER A 63 -3.57 8.66 7.91
C SER A 63 -2.05 8.62 7.73
N LEU A 64 -1.52 9.10 6.60
CA LEU A 64 -0.08 9.24 6.36
C LEU A 64 0.56 10.30 7.24
N ASP A 65 -0.19 11.35 7.60
CA ASP A 65 0.26 12.44 8.48
C ASP A 65 0.19 12.08 10.00
N GLY A 66 0.03 10.79 10.34
CA GLY A 66 0.03 10.30 11.72
C GLY A 66 -1.34 9.86 12.26
N GLY A 67 -2.35 9.70 11.39
CA GLY A 67 -3.64 9.12 11.76
C GLY A 67 -3.58 7.62 12.06
N THR A 68 -4.56 7.10 12.79
CA THR A 68 -4.71 5.67 13.11
C THR A 68 -5.80 5.01 12.28
N LEU A 69 -5.84 3.67 12.27
CA LEU A 69 -6.94 2.92 11.65
C LEU A 69 -8.30 3.31 12.26
N GLU A 70 -8.35 3.61 13.55
CA GLU A 70 -9.59 4.04 14.21
C GLU A 70 -10.06 5.41 13.69
N THR A 71 -9.14 6.38 13.52
CA THR A 71 -9.50 7.68 12.95
C THR A 71 -9.93 7.55 11.49
N PHE A 72 -9.23 6.71 10.72
CA PHE A 72 -9.62 6.41 9.35
C PHE A 72 -11.02 5.79 9.27
N ARG A 73 -11.36 4.86 10.18
CA ARG A 73 -12.69 4.23 10.23
C ARG A 73 -13.81 5.23 10.49
N LYS A 74 -13.57 6.23 11.34
CA LYS A 74 -14.54 7.31 11.59
C LYS A 74 -14.79 8.11 10.31
N ASP A 75 -13.72 8.51 9.61
CA ASP A 75 -13.82 9.23 8.34
C ASP A 75 -14.50 8.36 7.26
N PHE A 76 -14.11 7.10 7.15
CA PHE A 76 -14.68 6.12 6.21
C PHE A 76 -16.19 5.93 6.42
N ALA A 77 -16.65 5.75 7.67
CA ALA A 77 -18.07 5.62 7.98
C ALA A 77 -18.86 6.87 7.56
N ALA A 78 -18.33 8.07 7.81
CA ALA A 78 -18.95 9.32 7.41
C ALA A 78 -19.04 9.47 5.88
N ILE A 79 -18.00 9.06 5.16
CA ILE A 79 -17.94 9.07 3.69
C ILE A 79 -18.98 8.10 3.11
N VAL A 80 -19.03 6.86 3.60
CA VAL A 80 -20.00 5.84 3.17
C VAL A 80 -21.43 6.36 3.34
N ALA A 81 -21.76 6.92 4.51
CA ALA A 81 -23.07 7.47 4.80
C ALA A 81 -23.42 8.67 3.90
N ARG A 82 -22.46 9.58 3.67
CA ARG A 82 -22.64 10.76 2.82
C ARG A 82 -23.00 10.41 1.39
N TYR A 83 -22.33 9.41 0.81
CA TYR A 83 -22.51 9.04 -0.60
C TYR A 83 -23.51 7.91 -0.82
N GLY A 84 -24.03 7.30 0.24
CA GLY A 84 -24.88 6.10 0.16
C GLY A 84 -24.16 4.94 -0.53
N TRP A 85 -22.85 4.82 -0.32
CA TRP A 85 -22.02 3.87 -1.06
C TRP A 85 -22.20 2.44 -0.54
N SER A 86 -22.60 1.53 -1.43
CA SER A 86 -22.61 0.10 -1.16
C SER A 86 -21.31 -0.53 -1.65
N TYR A 87 -20.69 -1.37 -0.82
CA TYR A 87 -19.44 -2.06 -1.13
C TYR A 87 -19.50 -3.52 -0.68
N ASN A 88 -18.61 -4.34 -1.25
CA ASN A 88 -18.49 -5.75 -0.90
C ASN A 88 -17.64 -5.95 0.37
N GLY A 89 -18.05 -6.93 1.18
CA GLY A 89 -17.39 -7.30 2.43
C GLY A 89 -17.88 -6.51 3.65
N GLY A 90 -17.49 -6.96 4.84
CA GLY A 90 -17.84 -6.28 6.10
C GLY A 90 -17.08 -4.96 6.28
N PHE A 91 -17.66 -4.02 7.02
CA PHE A 91 -17.06 -2.71 7.33
C PHE A 91 -15.62 -2.83 7.84
N GLU A 92 -15.41 -3.68 8.84
CA GLU A 92 -14.10 -3.87 9.49
C GLU A 92 -13.01 -4.31 8.51
N TRP A 93 -13.34 -5.29 7.66
CA TRP A 93 -12.44 -5.81 6.63
C TRP A 93 -12.19 -4.75 5.57
N ARG A 94 -13.26 -4.15 5.01
CA ARG A 94 -13.16 -3.20 3.91
C ARG A 94 -12.35 -1.97 4.27
N SER A 95 -12.65 -1.36 5.42
CA SER A 95 -11.92 -0.18 5.90
C SER A 95 -10.44 -0.51 6.11
N ARG A 96 -10.14 -1.69 6.68
CA ARG A 96 -8.78 -2.12 6.96
C ARG A 96 -8.00 -2.36 5.68
N THR A 97 -8.61 -3.04 4.70
CA THR A 97 -7.97 -3.31 3.41
C THR A 97 -7.62 -2.02 2.69
N ILE A 98 -8.53 -1.04 2.61
CA ILE A 98 -8.25 0.25 1.97
C ILE A 98 -7.12 0.98 2.70
N TYR A 99 -7.19 1.06 4.03
CA TYR A 99 -6.19 1.71 4.87
C TYR A 99 -4.80 1.09 4.70
N GLU A 100 -4.66 -0.22 4.98
CA GLU A 100 -3.36 -0.91 4.99
C GLU A 100 -2.73 -0.97 3.61
N THR A 101 -3.53 -1.25 2.56
CA THR A 101 -3.02 -1.36 1.19
C THR A 101 -2.44 -0.04 0.72
N ASN A 102 -3.15 1.07 0.93
CA ASN A 102 -2.68 2.38 0.48
C ASN A 102 -1.47 2.87 1.29
N LEU A 103 -1.49 2.70 2.62
CA LEU A 103 -0.35 3.07 3.46
C LEU A 103 0.91 2.28 3.10
N ARG A 104 0.80 0.97 2.92
CA ARG A 104 1.93 0.12 2.55
C ARG A 104 2.43 0.38 1.14
N SER A 105 1.53 0.60 0.17
CA SER A 105 1.93 1.00 -1.19
C SER A 105 2.74 2.30 -1.17
N ALA A 106 2.28 3.30 -0.42
CA ALA A 106 2.99 4.56 -0.29
C ALA A 106 4.36 4.40 0.40
N TYR A 107 4.42 3.59 1.46
CA TYR A 107 5.68 3.26 2.14
C TYR A 107 6.67 2.57 1.21
N MET A 108 6.23 1.54 0.49
CA MET A 108 7.08 0.76 -0.40
C MET A 108 7.62 1.57 -1.57
N ALA A 109 6.84 2.51 -2.09
CA ALA A 109 7.34 3.40 -3.14
C ALA A 109 8.42 4.38 -2.63
N GLY A 110 8.27 4.91 -1.41
CA GLY A 110 9.36 5.67 -0.78
C GLY A 110 10.60 4.80 -0.56
N ARG A 111 10.41 3.53 -0.16
CA ARG A 111 11.49 2.55 -0.03
C ARG A 111 12.17 2.27 -1.37
N TYR A 112 11.42 2.14 -2.46
CA TYR A 112 11.96 1.96 -3.81
C TYR A 112 12.89 3.10 -4.19
N GLN A 113 12.48 4.36 -3.95
CA GLN A 113 13.32 5.52 -4.23
C GLN A 113 14.63 5.46 -3.45
N GLN A 114 14.57 5.18 -2.13
CA GLN A 114 15.78 5.01 -1.31
C GLN A 114 16.70 3.92 -1.85
N LEU A 115 16.15 2.78 -2.24
CA LEU A 115 16.91 1.67 -2.80
C LEU A 115 17.56 2.04 -4.14
N MET A 116 16.86 2.80 -4.98
CA MET A 116 17.39 3.32 -6.24
C MET A 116 18.51 4.33 -6.03
N ASP A 117 18.40 5.21 -5.03
CA ASP A 117 19.45 6.17 -4.69
C ASP A 117 20.72 5.48 -4.19
N MET A 118 20.59 4.28 -3.60
CA MET A 118 21.71 3.46 -3.11
C MET A 118 22.26 2.48 -4.14
N ARG A 119 21.66 2.34 -5.33
CA ARG A 119 21.98 1.31 -6.33
C ARG A 119 23.47 1.23 -6.69
N ASP A 120 24.17 2.34 -6.73
CA ASP A 120 25.58 2.36 -7.14
C ASP A 120 26.51 1.77 -6.07
N THR A 121 26.08 1.78 -4.80
CA THR A 121 26.86 1.25 -3.65
C THR A 121 26.32 -0.09 -3.15
N HIS A 122 25.01 -0.30 -3.25
CA HIS A 122 24.30 -1.52 -2.85
C HIS A 122 23.45 -1.98 -4.03
N PRO A 123 24.09 -2.53 -5.09
CA PRO A 123 23.40 -2.90 -6.31
C PRO A 123 22.53 -4.15 -6.17
N TYR A 124 22.57 -4.84 -5.02
CA TYR A 124 21.78 -6.02 -4.75
C TYR A 124 20.69 -5.73 -3.74
N TRP A 125 19.50 -6.24 -4.01
CA TRP A 125 18.32 -6.09 -3.17
C TRP A 125 17.82 -7.46 -2.73
N GLU A 126 17.32 -7.54 -1.51
CA GLU A 126 16.69 -8.74 -0.96
C GLU A 126 15.20 -8.53 -0.75
N TYR A 127 14.41 -9.51 -1.21
CA TYR A 127 12.99 -9.60 -0.90
C TYR A 127 12.79 -10.21 0.49
N VAL A 128 12.07 -9.50 1.36
CA VAL A 128 11.85 -9.91 2.76
C VAL A 128 10.38 -10.12 3.02
N HIS A 129 10.02 -11.35 3.39
CA HIS A 129 8.70 -11.68 3.89
C HIS A 129 8.56 -11.30 5.37
N SER A 130 7.38 -10.81 5.77
CA SER A 130 7.09 -10.50 7.16
C SER A 130 6.43 -11.68 7.84
N GLU A 131 7.07 -12.18 8.91
CA GLU A 131 6.52 -13.23 9.79
C GLU A 131 5.21 -12.83 10.50
N ALA A 132 4.80 -11.56 10.43
CA ALA A 132 3.53 -11.08 10.97
C ALA A 132 2.31 -11.46 10.12
N VAL A 133 2.51 -12.00 8.92
CA VAL A 133 1.41 -12.45 8.04
C VAL A 133 0.97 -13.86 8.48
N GLU A 134 -0.20 -13.95 9.11
CA GLU A 134 -0.74 -15.24 9.61
C GLU A 134 -1.04 -16.25 8.49
N HIS A 135 -1.48 -15.76 7.32
CA HIS A 135 -1.82 -16.58 6.16
C HIS A 135 -1.04 -16.12 4.93
N PRO A 136 0.27 -16.44 4.85
CA PRO A 136 1.12 -15.97 3.78
C PRO A 136 0.80 -16.70 2.46
N ARG A 137 0.91 -15.97 1.34
CA ARG A 137 0.90 -16.57 0.01
C ARG A 137 2.21 -17.34 -0.19
N GLN A 138 2.12 -18.59 -0.64
CA GLN A 138 3.29 -19.49 -0.75
C GLN A 138 4.38 -18.92 -1.69
N GLU A 139 3.98 -18.22 -2.74
CA GLU A 139 4.90 -17.50 -3.63
C GLU A 139 5.79 -16.51 -2.87
N HIS A 140 5.23 -15.72 -1.95
CA HIS A 140 5.99 -14.75 -1.17
C HIS A 140 6.98 -15.41 -0.21
N LEU A 141 6.67 -16.61 0.28
CA LEU A 141 7.60 -17.40 1.09
C LEU A 141 8.75 -17.94 0.23
N GLY A 142 8.45 -18.38 -0.99
CA GLY A 142 9.45 -18.82 -1.96
C GLY A 142 10.40 -17.71 -2.42
N TRP A 143 9.96 -16.45 -2.37
CA TRP A 143 10.81 -15.29 -2.66
C TRP A 143 11.56 -14.75 -1.43
N ASN A 144 11.24 -15.21 -0.22
CA ASN A 144 11.88 -14.71 1.00
C ASN A 144 13.38 -15.00 1.00
N GLY A 145 14.20 -13.97 1.18
CA GLY A 145 15.66 -14.07 1.11
C GLY A 145 16.21 -14.11 -0.31
N MET A 146 15.38 -13.98 -1.35
CA MET A 146 15.85 -13.88 -2.73
C MET A 146 16.61 -12.58 -2.92
N VAL A 147 17.86 -12.69 -3.36
CA VAL A 147 18.75 -11.55 -3.64
C VAL A 147 18.97 -11.43 -5.14
N LEU A 148 18.58 -10.30 -5.72
CA LEU A 148 18.74 -9.98 -7.14
C LEU A 148 19.37 -8.60 -7.29
N ARG A 149 19.98 -8.34 -8.45
CA ARG A 149 20.49 -7.00 -8.76
C ARG A 149 19.32 -6.02 -8.92
N ALA A 150 19.54 -4.74 -8.62
CA ALA A 150 18.51 -3.69 -8.60
C ALA A 150 17.83 -3.45 -9.97
N ASP A 151 18.52 -3.78 -11.06
CA ASP A 151 18.04 -3.66 -12.45
C ASP A 151 17.48 -4.98 -13.01
N ASP A 152 17.35 -6.02 -12.18
CA ASP A 152 16.73 -7.27 -12.61
C ASP A 152 15.25 -7.04 -12.94
N PRO A 153 14.76 -7.42 -14.13
CA PRO A 153 13.37 -7.21 -14.54
C PRO A 153 12.36 -7.94 -13.65
N TRP A 154 12.78 -8.90 -12.83
CA TRP A 154 11.94 -9.53 -11.81
C TRP A 154 11.28 -8.49 -10.89
N TRP A 155 11.99 -7.43 -10.52
CA TRP A 155 11.47 -6.38 -9.63
C TRP A 155 10.28 -5.61 -10.21
N ILE A 156 10.15 -5.54 -11.54
CA ILE A 156 9.02 -4.86 -12.21
C ILE A 156 7.68 -5.50 -11.81
N TYR A 157 7.67 -6.81 -11.56
CA TYR A 157 6.45 -7.57 -11.31
C TYR A 157 6.29 -8.00 -9.85
N HIS A 158 7.35 -7.94 -9.06
CA HIS A 158 7.39 -8.56 -7.73
C HIS A 158 7.79 -7.59 -6.61
N PHE A 159 8.11 -6.33 -6.92
CA PHE A 159 8.37 -5.34 -5.89
C PHE A 159 7.08 -5.07 -5.09
N PRO A 160 7.09 -5.19 -3.74
CA PRO A 160 5.89 -5.04 -2.93
C PRO A 160 5.22 -3.66 -3.08
N ILE A 161 3.90 -3.53 -2.94
CA ILE A 161 2.96 -4.55 -2.45
C ILE A 161 2.33 -5.39 -3.57
N ASN A 162 2.51 -6.71 -3.50
CA ASN A 162 2.03 -7.61 -4.56
C ASN A 162 0.52 -7.89 -4.53
N ALA A 163 -0.15 -7.67 -3.39
CA ALA A 163 -1.60 -7.83 -3.22
C ALA A 163 -2.07 -7.25 -1.87
N TRP A 164 -3.40 -7.17 -1.67
CA TRP A 164 -3.96 -6.81 -0.35
C TRP A 164 -3.47 -7.76 0.75
N GLY A 165 -3.21 -7.19 1.92
CA GLY A 165 -2.65 -7.90 3.06
C GLY A 165 -1.17 -8.28 2.91
N CYS A 166 -0.51 -7.92 1.80
CA CYS A 166 0.94 -8.11 1.67
C CYS A 166 1.66 -7.24 2.70
N GLN A 167 2.59 -7.85 3.44
CA GLN A 167 3.44 -7.16 4.40
C GLN A 167 4.95 -7.27 4.10
N CYS A 168 5.30 -7.73 2.90
CA CYS A 168 6.67 -7.89 2.45
C CYS A 168 7.36 -6.54 2.23
N SER A 169 8.68 -6.53 2.28
CA SER A 169 9.54 -5.37 2.04
C SER A 169 10.74 -5.75 1.18
N VAL A 170 11.54 -4.75 0.80
CA VAL A 170 12.80 -4.94 0.08
C VAL A 170 13.89 -4.16 0.80
N ILE A 171 15.07 -4.77 0.97
CA ILE A 171 16.22 -4.16 1.63
C ILE A 171 17.45 -4.20 0.72
N ALA A 172 18.32 -3.19 0.86
CA ALA A 172 19.62 -3.17 0.19
C ALA A 172 20.58 -4.18 0.85
N ARG A 173 21.42 -4.83 0.05
CA ARG A 173 22.47 -5.77 0.45
C ARG A 173 23.83 -5.32 -0.05
#